data_AF-A0A8T5UMX3-F1
#
_entry.id   AF-A0A8T5UMX3-F1
#
_cell.length_a   1.000
_cell.length_b   1.000
_cell.length_c   1.000
_cell.angle_alpha   90.00
_cell.angle_beta   90.00
_cell.angle_gamma   90.00
#
_symmetry.space_group_name_H-M   'P 1'
#
loop_
_entity.id
_entity.type
_entity.pdbx_description
1 polymer ?
#
loop_
_entity_poly.entity_id
_entity_poly.type
_entity_poly.pdbx_seq_one_letter_code
_entity_poly.pdbx_strand_id
1 'polypeptide(L)'
;MPDVRIKTPNLDDIFEKWKQRAVRSDKKKMEKQFGTKGAIFSLDAISAAEYVKDTQKEAAIYFAIKKTVGEVTKDNDEKAVLPPKVARETFYSFKGTGKINKDEWKGEEIVPHYETLQTTPCKNCSGKGYVEAKCRTCKGTGKIEEQLQILTGEEQKKESKPFSYSCGVCFGVGTSKEQCKDCGGYKNLYKYRILPVPFKTVVTGIPVLHSSAQTKYEKEIERDLHQMIEEVEGIRFNDFKDLESKSEASLGYWNKNIKKTISSAGSDFKSYSKDKEAQVTTQIYLFPMIQMFCETKKGTKFEIYSLGSANKFMIYSNF
;
A
#
# COMPACT_ATOMS: atom_id res chain seq x y z
N MET A 1 16.41 23.99 -26.72
CA MET A 1 15.21 23.14 -26.48
C MET A 1 14.00 24.04 -26.58
N PRO A 2 12.90 23.63 -27.23
CA PRO A 2 11.81 24.53 -27.54
C PRO A 2 11.23 25.10 -26.24
N ASP A 3 11.08 26.41 -26.21
CA ASP A 3 10.46 27.19 -25.15
C ASP A 3 8.96 26.82 -25.18
N VAL A 4 8.57 25.76 -24.45
CA VAL A 4 7.19 25.23 -24.49
C VAL A 4 6.27 26.23 -23.79
N ARG A 5 5.83 27.24 -24.55
CA ARG A 5 4.85 28.22 -24.11
C ARG A 5 3.47 27.70 -24.42
N ILE A 6 2.64 27.60 -23.39
CA ILE A 6 1.23 27.29 -23.56
C ILE A 6 0.45 28.60 -23.62
N LYS A 7 -0.35 28.78 -24.67
CA LYS A 7 -1.22 29.96 -24.76
C LYS A 7 -2.44 29.71 -23.88
N THR A 8 -2.73 30.63 -22.97
CA THR A 8 -3.96 30.59 -22.18
C THR A 8 -5.19 30.86 -23.06
N PRO A 9 -6.34 30.24 -22.78
CA PRO A 9 -7.59 30.52 -23.50
C PRO A 9 -8.02 31.98 -23.35
N ASN A 10 -8.71 32.49 -24.37
CA ASN A 10 -9.29 33.83 -24.32
C ASN A 10 -10.49 33.84 -23.37
N LEU A 11 -10.70 34.98 -22.69
CA LEU A 11 -11.81 35.17 -21.76
C LEU A 11 -13.17 35.02 -22.45
N ASP A 12 -13.29 35.52 -23.68
CA ASP A 12 -14.52 35.38 -24.47
C ASP A 12 -14.81 33.91 -24.79
N ASP A 13 -13.80 33.14 -25.17
CA ASP A 13 -13.94 31.71 -25.47
C ASP A 13 -14.35 30.91 -24.23
N ILE A 14 -13.75 31.24 -23.08
CA ILE A 14 -14.12 30.64 -21.79
C ILE A 14 -15.58 30.97 -21.47
N PHE A 15 -15.96 32.23 -21.56
CA PHE A 15 -17.30 32.67 -21.22
C PHE A 15 -18.34 32.07 -22.16
N GLU A 16 -18.06 32.00 -23.46
CA GLU A 16 -18.95 31.41 -24.47
C GLU A 16 -19.17 29.92 -24.21
N LYS A 17 -18.09 29.16 -24.00
CA LYS A 17 -18.18 27.73 -23.72
C LYS A 17 -18.86 27.46 -22.36
N TRP A 18 -18.70 28.35 -21.37
CA TRP A 18 -19.48 28.31 -20.13
C TRP A 18 -20.96 28.54 -20.38
N LYS A 19 -21.36 29.59 -21.12
CA LYS A 19 -22.77 29.89 -21.44
C LYS A 19 -23.46 28.71 -22.09
N GLN A 20 -22.80 28.08 -23.06
CA GLN A 20 -23.32 26.91 -23.77
C GLN A 20 -23.54 25.71 -22.83
N ARG A 21 -22.65 25.51 -21.86
CA ARG A 21 -22.80 24.47 -20.83
C ARG A 21 -23.93 24.81 -19.85
N ALA A 22 -23.94 26.05 -19.32
CA ALA A 22 -24.87 26.51 -18.31
C ALA A 22 -26.33 26.55 -18.80
N VAL A 23 -26.58 26.87 -20.07
CA VAL A 23 -27.95 26.80 -20.61
C VAL A 23 -28.46 25.37 -20.74
N ARG A 24 -27.59 24.40 -20.99
CA ARG A 24 -27.99 22.99 -21.07
C ARG A 24 -28.36 22.42 -19.70
N SER A 25 -27.64 22.82 -18.65
CA SER A 25 -27.91 22.35 -17.28
C SER A 25 -28.99 23.18 -16.56
N ASP A 26 -28.94 24.51 -16.68
CA ASP A 26 -29.63 25.45 -15.79
C ASP A 26 -30.36 26.58 -16.53
N LYS A 27 -31.00 26.28 -17.67
CA LYS A 27 -31.73 27.26 -18.51
C LYS A 27 -32.62 28.23 -17.72
N LYS A 28 -33.42 27.72 -16.78
CA LYS A 28 -34.33 28.54 -15.95
C LYS A 28 -33.57 29.55 -15.08
N LYS A 29 -32.42 29.16 -14.54
CA LYS A 29 -31.56 30.02 -13.72
C LYS A 29 -30.88 31.07 -14.59
N MET A 30 -30.41 30.68 -15.77
CA MET A 30 -29.85 31.61 -16.77
C MET A 30 -30.87 32.68 -17.17
N GLU A 31 -32.09 32.27 -17.55
CA GLU A 31 -33.19 33.20 -17.86
C GLU A 31 -33.51 34.13 -16.68
N LYS A 32 -33.58 33.57 -15.46
CA LYS A 32 -33.83 34.35 -14.25
C LYS A 32 -32.75 35.40 -14.00
N GLN A 33 -31.48 35.10 -14.22
CA GLN A 33 -30.38 35.99 -13.84
C GLN A 33 -29.98 36.98 -14.95
N PHE A 34 -30.04 36.55 -16.21
CA PHE A 34 -29.59 37.34 -17.36
C PHE A 34 -30.75 37.88 -18.20
N GLY A 35 -31.97 37.35 -18.05
CA GLY A 35 -33.14 37.80 -18.79
C GLY A 35 -33.55 39.24 -18.45
N THR A 36 -33.93 39.98 -19.49
CA THR A 36 -34.47 41.34 -19.38
C THR A 36 -36.00 41.29 -19.41
N LYS A 37 -36.66 42.02 -18.51
CA LYS A 37 -38.13 42.03 -18.44
C LYS A 37 -38.71 42.54 -19.77
N GLY A 38 -39.57 41.75 -20.41
CA GLY A 38 -40.22 42.10 -21.68
C GLY A 38 -39.43 41.75 -22.95
N ALA A 39 -38.22 41.19 -22.83
CA ALA A 39 -37.44 40.72 -23.98
C ALA A 39 -37.37 39.18 -24.04
N ILE A 40 -37.26 38.62 -25.24
CA ILE A 40 -37.01 37.18 -25.42
C ILE A 40 -35.59 36.89 -24.96
N PHE A 41 -35.43 35.87 -24.11
CA PHE A 41 -34.12 35.45 -23.64
C PHE A 41 -33.29 34.87 -24.79
N SER A 42 -32.11 35.46 -25.05
CA SER A 42 -31.11 34.95 -25.98
C SER A 42 -29.74 34.92 -25.34
N LEU A 43 -28.95 33.90 -25.66
CA LEU A 43 -27.55 33.78 -25.25
C LEU A 43 -26.64 34.83 -25.89
N ASP A 44 -27.02 35.35 -27.07
CA ASP A 44 -26.26 36.35 -27.81
C ASP A 44 -26.25 37.70 -27.10
N ALA A 45 -27.28 37.96 -26.27
CA ALA A 45 -27.37 39.16 -25.45
C ALA A 45 -26.49 39.12 -24.18
N ILE A 46 -25.77 38.02 -23.95
CA ILE A 46 -24.92 37.82 -22.78
C ILE A 46 -23.46 37.79 -23.22
N SER A 47 -22.67 38.80 -22.87
CA SER A 47 -21.26 38.93 -23.28
C SER A 47 -20.31 38.97 -22.08
N ALA A 48 -19.08 38.48 -22.27
CA ALA A 48 -18.08 38.54 -21.22
C ALA A 48 -17.80 39.99 -20.77
N ALA A 49 -17.77 40.93 -21.72
CA ALA A 49 -17.53 42.35 -21.48
C ALA A 49 -18.50 42.99 -20.47
N GLU A 50 -19.75 42.53 -20.42
CA GLU A 50 -20.74 43.07 -19.47
C GLU A 50 -20.64 42.44 -18.08
N TYR A 51 -20.41 41.13 -18.04
CA TYR A 51 -20.64 40.31 -16.85
C TYR A 51 -19.38 39.90 -16.11
N VAL A 52 -18.22 39.91 -16.77
CA VAL A 52 -16.92 39.61 -16.16
C VAL A 52 -16.39 40.89 -15.51
N LYS A 53 -16.15 40.86 -14.20
CA LYS A 53 -15.69 42.01 -13.42
C LYS A 53 -14.20 41.99 -13.17
N ASP A 54 -13.65 40.81 -12.94
CA ASP A 54 -12.21 40.63 -12.70
C ASP A 54 -11.77 39.24 -13.17
N THR A 55 -10.48 39.10 -13.42
CA THR A 55 -9.87 37.84 -13.85
C THR A 55 -8.52 37.64 -13.19
N GLN A 56 -8.30 36.43 -12.67
CA GLN A 56 -7.02 36.02 -12.11
C GLN A 56 -6.41 34.90 -12.96
N LYS A 57 -5.12 35.05 -13.26
CA LYS A 57 -4.32 34.02 -13.92
C LYS A 57 -3.64 33.18 -12.84
N GLU A 58 -3.95 31.90 -12.86
CA GLU A 58 -3.57 30.90 -11.88
C GLU A 58 -2.97 29.68 -12.59
N ALA A 59 -2.57 28.66 -11.84
CA ALA A 59 -2.03 27.42 -12.39
C ALA A 59 -2.47 26.23 -11.57
N ALA A 60 -2.55 25.06 -12.21
CA ALA A 60 -2.74 23.79 -11.53
C ALA A 60 -1.60 22.83 -11.87
N ILE A 61 -1.17 22.07 -10.87
CA ILE A 61 -0.12 21.06 -10.98
C ILE A 61 -0.75 19.71 -10.73
N TYR A 62 -0.51 18.78 -11.65
CA TYR A 62 -1.06 17.44 -11.58
C TYR A 62 0.03 16.39 -11.70
N PHE A 63 -0.05 15.36 -10.86
CA PHE A 63 0.70 14.12 -11.05
C PHE A 63 -0.10 12.96 -10.45
N ALA A 64 0.10 11.75 -10.97
CA ALA A 64 -0.56 10.55 -10.45
C ALA A 64 0.43 9.65 -9.72
N ILE A 65 0.01 9.12 -8.58
CA ILE A 65 0.78 8.16 -7.78
C ILE A 65 0.15 6.78 -7.84
N LYS A 66 1.00 5.75 -7.84
CA LYS A 66 0.62 4.37 -7.53
C LYS A 66 0.93 4.14 -6.06
N LYS A 67 -0.06 3.73 -5.27
CA LYS A 67 0.19 3.24 -3.92
C LYS A 67 0.24 1.71 -3.95
N THR A 68 1.42 1.15 -3.74
CA THR A 68 1.65 -0.26 -3.44
C THR A 68 1.50 -0.47 -1.94
N VAL A 69 0.28 -0.79 -1.54
CA VAL A 69 0.04 -1.35 -0.23
C VAL A 69 0.57 -2.78 -0.22
N GLY A 70 1.69 -3.03 0.46
CA GLY A 70 2.08 -4.39 0.83
C GLY A 70 3.46 -4.91 0.42
N GLU A 71 4.49 -4.08 0.25
CA GLU A 71 5.87 -4.61 0.37
C GLU A 71 6.42 -4.32 1.75
N VAL A 72 5.97 -5.14 2.72
CA VAL A 72 6.65 -5.25 4.01
C VAL A 72 7.94 -6.04 3.81
N THR A 73 9.01 -5.51 4.40
CA THR A 73 10.41 -5.90 4.23
C THR A 73 10.69 -7.39 4.47
N LYS A 74 11.75 -7.87 3.80
CA LYS A 74 12.26 -9.24 3.63
C LYS A 74 12.66 -10.02 4.90
N ASP A 75 11.97 -9.90 6.02
CA ASP A 75 12.27 -10.73 7.19
C ASP A 75 11.48 -12.05 7.08
N ASN A 76 12.09 -13.02 6.40
CA ASN A 76 11.63 -14.40 6.39
C ASN A 76 12.00 -15.07 7.72
N ASP A 77 11.23 -14.79 8.77
CA ASP A 77 11.42 -15.44 10.06
C ASP A 77 10.88 -16.87 10.02
N GLU A 78 11.79 -17.85 10.12
CA GLU A 78 11.46 -19.27 10.23
C GLU A 78 11.40 -19.66 11.71
N LYS A 79 10.24 -20.15 12.16
CA LYS A 79 10.05 -20.67 13.52
C LYS A 79 9.99 -22.19 13.52
N ALA A 80 10.65 -22.81 14.49
CA ALA A 80 10.61 -24.25 14.73
C ALA A 80 10.06 -24.52 16.14
N VAL A 81 8.95 -25.26 16.23
CA VAL A 81 8.21 -25.45 17.49
C VAL A 81 7.73 -26.90 17.68
N LEU A 82 7.36 -27.22 18.92
CA LEU A 82 6.76 -28.51 19.31
C LEU A 82 5.28 -28.59 18.88
N PRO A 83 4.74 -29.80 18.64
CA PRO A 83 3.35 -29.96 18.18
C PRO A 83 2.30 -29.27 19.06
N PRO A 84 2.37 -29.33 20.42
CA PRO A 84 1.39 -28.63 21.26
C PRO A 84 1.42 -27.11 21.12
N LYS A 85 2.56 -26.53 20.72
CA LYS A 85 2.69 -25.09 20.49
C LYS A 85 2.10 -24.69 19.14
N VAL A 86 2.31 -25.50 18.09
CA VAL A 86 1.68 -25.30 16.76
C VAL A 86 0.17 -25.22 16.87
N ALA A 87 -0.44 -26.16 17.61
CA ALA A 87 -1.90 -26.22 17.75
C ALA A 87 -2.53 -25.00 18.46
N ARG A 88 -1.71 -24.21 19.18
CA ARG A 88 -2.15 -22.98 19.85
C ARG A 88 -1.95 -21.74 18.98
N GLU A 89 -1.25 -21.86 17.87
CA GLU A 89 -0.89 -20.74 17.01
C GLU A 89 -1.91 -20.60 15.88
N THR A 90 -2.24 -19.36 15.54
CA THR A 90 -3.22 -19.07 14.48
C THR A 90 -2.49 -18.94 13.15
N PHE A 91 -2.85 -19.78 12.19
CA PHE A 91 -2.28 -19.78 10.84
C PHE A 91 -3.28 -19.22 9.84
N TYR A 92 -2.75 -18.55 8.82
CA TYR A 92 -3.54 -17.98 7.74
C TYR A 92 -3.24 -18.73 6.44
N SER A 93 -4.29 -18.99 5.66
CA SER A 93 -4.19 -19.65 4.35
C SER A 93 -4.67 -18.68 3.28
N PHE A 94 -3.87 -18.50 2.24
CA PHE A 94 -4.13 -17.59 1.13
C PHE A 94 -4.31 -18.32 -0.21
N LYS A 95 -4.41 -19.66 -0.17
CA LYS A 95 -4.77 -20.46 -1.35
C LYS A 95 -6.21 -20.19 -1.81
N GLY A 96 -6.36 -19.69 -3.04
CA GLY A 96 -7.63 -19.68 -3.78
C GLY A 96 -8.39 -18.36 -3.82
N THR A 97 -8.04 -17.38 -3.00
CA THR A 97 -8.61 -16.02 -3.07
C THR A 97 -7.63 -15.09 -3.77
N GLY A 98 -8.14 -14.31 -4.73
CA GLY A 98 -7.41 -13.16 -5.27
C GLY A 98 -6.93 -12.27 -4.13
N LYS A 99 -5.85 -11.53 -4.39
CA LYS A 99 -5.14 -10.67 -3.44
C LYS A 99 -6.09 -9.92 -2.46
N ILE A 100 -5.72 -9.87 -1.17
CA ILE A 100 -6.57 -9.38 -0.06
C ILE A 100 -6.71 -7.85 -0.05
N ASN A 101 -7.89 -7.31 0.24
CA ASN A 101 -8.07 -5.88 0.47
C ASN A 101 -7.50 -5.48 1.84
N LYS A 102 -6.58 -4.50 1.90
CA LYS A 102 -5.96 -4.05 3.16
C LYS A 102 -6.99 -3.42 4.11
N ASP A 103 -7.94 -2.67 3.58
CA ASP A 103 -8.91 -1.91 4.39
C ASP A 103 -9.89 -2.83 5.12
N GLU A 104 -10.07 -4.05 4.62
CA GLU A 104 -10.92 -5.08 5.22
C GLU A 104 -10.13 -6.03 6.14
N TRP A 105 -8.80 -5.95 6.12
CA TRP A 105 -7.93 -6.82 6.90
C TRP A 105 -7.82 -6.33 8.35
N LYS A 106 -8.17 -7.21 9.30
CA LYS A 106 -8.16 -6.91 10.74
C LYS A 106 -6.97 -7.52 11.49
N GLY A 107 -6.10 -8.24 10.79
CA GLY A 107 -4.93 -8.90 11.36
C GLY A 107 -3.66 -8.08 11.24
N GLU A 108 -2.55 -8.64 11.69
CA GLU A 108 -1.21 -8.09 11.44
C GLU A 108 -0.85 -8.22 9.95
N GLU A 109 0.03 -7.34 9.44
CA GLU A 109 0.47 -7.37 8.04
C GLU A 109 1.43 -8.54 7.74
N ILE A 110 2.00 -9.14 8.80
CA ILE A 110 2.93 -10.26 8.76
C ILE A 110 2.32 -11.37 9.62
N VAL A 111 2.05 -12.54 9.05
CA VAL A 111 1.35 -13.63 9.76
C VAL A 111 1.97 -15.01 9.47
N PRO A 112 1.76 -16.01 10.35
CA PRO A 112 2.16 -17.39 10.07
C PRO A 112 1.36 -17.96 8.89
N HIS A 113 2.05 -18.36 7.81
CA HIS A 113 1.40 -18.96 6.64
C HIS A 113 1.23 -20.47 6.83
N TYR A 114 -0.01 -20.94 6.72
CA TYR A 114 -0.33 -22.37 6.82
C TYR A 114 0.38 -23.19 5.73
N GLU A 115 0.53 -22.64 4.52
CA GLU A 115 1.15 -23.32 3.38
C GLU A 115 2.65 -23.63 3.59
N THR A 116 3.28 -22.95 4.53
CA THR A 116 4.71 -23.14 4.83
C THR A 116 4.95 -24.13 5.96
N LEU A 117 3.89 -24.68 6.56
CA LEU A 117 3.98 -25.64 7.65
C LEU A 117 4.59 -26.96 7.15
N GLN A 118 5.77 -27.30 7.67
CA GLN A 118 6.51 -28.50 7.33
C GLN A 118 6.90 -29.28 8.59
N THR A 119 6.87 -30.60 8.49
CA THR A 119 7.39 -31.48 9.53
C THR A 119 8.89 -31.67 9.37
N THR A 120 9.64 -31.54 10.45
CA THR A 120 11.08 -31.80 10.48
C THR A 120 11.38 -32.81 11.59
N PRO A 121 12.11 -33.90 11.30
CA PRO A 121 12.49 -34.85 12.33
C PRO A 121 13.39 -34.17 13.36
N CYS A 122 13.23 -34.53 14.63
CA CYS A 122 14.11 -34.03 15.68
C CYS A 122 15.55 -34.46 15.41
N LYS A 123 16.47 -33.50 15.28
CA LYS A 123 17.89 -33.76 15.02
C LYS A 123 18.54 -34.62 16.10
N ASN A 124 18.11 -34.47 17.36
CA ASN A 124 18.73 -35.13 18.50
C ASN A 124 18.30 -36.60 18.64
N CYS A 125 17.04 -36.94 18.36
CA CYS A 125 16.57 -38.35 18.40
C CYS A 125 16.38 -38.99 17.02
N SER A 126 16.71 -38.28 15.94
CA SER A 126 16.50 -38.74 14.55
C SER A 126 15.09 -39.29 14.29
N GLY A 127 14.06 -38.66 14.89
CA GLY A 127 12.67 -39.10 14.75
C GLY A 127 12.25 -40.30 15.62
N LYS A 128 13.12 -40.81 16.51
CA LYS A 128 12.77 -41.92 17.42
C LYS A 128 11.90 -41.49 18.60
N GLY A 129 12.04 -40.23 19.04
CA GLY A 129 11.33 -39.67 20.21
C GLY A 129 12.02 -39.96 21.55
N TYR A 130 13.03 -40.82 21.56
CA TYR A 130 13.83 -41.17 22.73
C TYR A 130 15.31 -41.19 22.36
N VAL A 131 16.16 -40.97 23.37
CA VAL A 131 17.61 -41.17 23.28
C VAL A 131 17.93 -42.43 24.06
N GLU A 132 18.69 -43.32 23.45
CA GLU A 132 19.15 -44.55 24.11
C GLU A 132 20.36 -44.21 24.96
N ALA A 133 20.19 -44.26 26.28
CA ALA A 133 21.28 -44.12 27.24
C ALA A 133 21.70 -45.50 27.72
N LYS A 134 22.97 -45.65 28.14
CA LYS A 134 23.42 -46.87 28.81
C LYS A 134 22.68 -47.02 30.13
N CYS A 135 22.16 -48.22 30.40
CA CYS A 135 21.50 -48.51 31.66
C CYS A 135 22.50 -48.29 32.82
N ARG A 136 22.13 -47.45 33.78
CA ARG A 136 23.01 -47.09 34.90
C ARG A 136 23.35 -48.29 35.79
N THR A 137 22.42 -49.23 35.93
CA THR A 137 22.54 -50.40 36.83
C THR A 137 23.51 -51.45 36.28
N CYS A 138 23.44 -51.78 34.99
CA CYS A 138 24.36 -52.74 34.35
C CYS A 138 25.47 -52.08 33.53
N LYS A 139 25.60 -50.75 33.59
CA LYS A 139 26.58 -49.95 32.81
C LYS A 139 26.60 -50.23 31.31
N GLY A 140 25.51 -50.76 30.73
CA GLY A 140 25.43 -51.12 29.32
C GLY A 140 25.56 -52.61 28.98
N THR A 141 25.87 -53.48 29.94
CA THR A 141 26.12 -54.91 29.67
C THR A 141 24.84 -55.74 29.56
N GLY A 142 23.71 -55.24 30.09
CA GLY A 142 22.45 -55.97 30.16
C GLY A 142 22.38 -57.03 31.26
N LYS A 143 23.51 -57.35 31.91
CA LYS A 143 23.61 -58.40 32.93
C LYS A 143 24.28 -57.86 34.20
N ILE A 144 23.87 -58.37 35.34
CA ILE A 144 24.51 -58.13 36.64
C ILE A 144 25.30 -59.40 36.97
N GLU A 145 26.59 -59.23 37.27
CA GLU A 145 27.47 -60.32 37.67
C GLU A 145 27.74 -60.21 39.16
N GLU A 146 27.37 -61.25 39.90
CA GLU A 146 27.61 -61.38 41.32
C GLU A 146 28.42 -62.65 41.59
N GLN A 147 29.16 -62.66 42.69
CA GLN A 147 29.90 -63.84 43.12
C GLN A 147 29.10 -64.58 44.19
N LEU A 148 28.62 -65.77 43.86
CA LEU A 148 27.96 -66.64 44.83
C LEU A 148 28.99 -67.50 45.54
N GLN A 149 28.97 -67.45 46.87
CA GLN A 149 29.73 -68.38 47.70
C GLN A 149 28.95 -69.68 47.81
N ILE A 150 29.50 -70.76 47.26
CA ILE A 150 28.92 -72.10 47.26
C ILE A 150 29.81 -72.98 48.15
N LEU A 151 29.19 -73.64 49.12
CA LEU A 151 29.85 -74.62 49.96
C LEU A 151 29.76 -75.99 49.28
N THR A 152 30.90 -76.63 49.00
CA THR A 152 30.93 -77.92 48.28
C THR A 152 31.63 -78.98 49.14
N GLY A 153 31.01 -80.16 49.26
CA GLY A 153 31.51 -81.32 50.04
C GLY A 153 31.07 -81.36 51.51
N GLU A 154 31.34 -82.48 52.21
CA GLU A 154 31.01 -82.66 53.64
C GLU A 154 31.76 -81.69 54.57
N GLU A 155 32.96 -81.27 54.16
CA GLU A 155 33.80 -80.28 54.88
C GLU A 155 33.39 -78.81 54.60
N GLN A 156 32.35 -78.56 53.81
CA GLN A 156 31.86 -77.22 53.45
C GLN A 156 32.96 -76.26 52.93
N LYS A 157 33.74 -76.68 51.94
CA LYS A 157 34.76 -75.80 51.34
C LYS A 157 34.09 -74.68 50.54
N LYS A 158 34.46 -73.43 50.84
CA LYS A 158 33.94 -72.22 50.18
C LYS A 158 34.57 -72.05 48.80
N GLU A 159 33.77 -72.22 47.76
CA GLU A 159 34.11 -71.86 46.39
C GLU A 159 33.29 -70.64 45.96
N SER A 160 33.93 -69.66 45.30
CA SER A 160 33.21 -68.52 44.72
C SER A 160 32.95 -68.81 43.24
N LYS A 161 31.68 -68.93 42.84
CA LYS A 161 31.29 -69.11 41.43
C LYS A 161 30.56 -67.86 40.92
N PRO A 162 30.87 -67.39 39.70
CA PRO A 162 30.17 -66.26 39.11
C PRO A 162 28.71 -66.65 38.79
N PHE A 163 27.78 -65.80 39.19
CA PHE A 163 26.37 -65.88 38.86
C PHE A 163 25.97 -64.64 38.08
N SER A 164 25.37 -64.84 36.91
CA SER A 164 24.94 -63.76 36.04
C SER A 164 23.45 -63.86 35.81
N TYR A 165 22.75 -62.75 36.02
CA TYR A 165 21.32 -62.65 35.75
C TYR A 165 21.00 -61.35 34.99
N SER A 166 19.88 -61.37 34.27
CA SER A 166 19.43 -60.22 33.47
C SER A 166 19.15 -59.02 34.37
N CYS A 167 19.66 -57.85 33.99
CA CYS A 167 19.42 -56.63 34.74
C CYS A 167 17.92 -56.30 34.76
N GLY A 168 17.32 -56.19 35.94
CA GLY A 168 15.88 -55.96 36.12
C GLY A 168 15.37 -54.60 35.62
N VAL A 169 16.27 -53.63 35.39
CA VAL A 169 15.90 -52.28 34.93
C VAL A 169 15.85 -52.17 33.41
N CYS A 170 16.79 -52.82 32.70
CA CYS A 170 16.82 -52.82 31.24
C CYS A 170 16.40 -54.16 30.62
N PHE A 171 15.93 -55.11 31.45
CA PHE A 171 15.48 -56.45 31.07
C PHE A 171 16.43 -57.17 30.10
N GLY A 172 17.75 -57.08 30.34
CA GLY A 172 18.75 -57.73 29.48
C GLY A 172 19.26 -56.91 28.29
N VAL A 173 18.65 -55.76 27.94
CA VAL A 173 18.98 -54.99 26.72
C VAL A 173 20.22 -54.10 26.89
N GLY A 174 20.56 -53.72 28.13
CA GLY A 174 21.71 -52.86 28.43
C GLY A 174 21.48 -51.36 28.20
N THR A 175 20.40 -50.98 27.51
CA THR A 175 20.04 -49.57 27.26
C THR A 175 18.71 -49.19 27.90
N SER A 176 18.57 -47.93 28.29
CA SER A 176 17.33 -47.31 28.76
C SER A 176 16.90 -46.24 27.77
N LYS A 177 15.59 -46.22 27.44
CA LYS A 177 15.01 -45.21 26.57
C LYS A 177 14.61 -44.00 27.41
N GLU A 178 15.38 -42.92 27.30
CA GLU A 178 15.02 -41.65 27.92
C GLU A 178 14.27 -40.77 26.91
N GLN A 179 13.21 -40.10 27.34
CA GLN A 179 12.45 -39.19 26.47
C GLN A 179 13.37 -38.09 25.95
N CYS A 180 13.38 -37.88 24.63
CA CYS A 180 14.21 -36.84 24.03
C CYS A 180 13.74 -35.47 24.53
N LYS A 181 14.62 -34.72 25.20
CA LYS A 181 14.32 -33.42 25.80
C LYS A 181 13.93 -32.38 24.74
N ASP A 182 14.59 -32.40 23.59
CA ASP A 182 14.41 -31.39 22.54
C ASP A 182 13.07 -31.52 21.81
N CYS A 183 12.58 -32.75 21.62
CA CYS A 183 11.27 -32.97 21.00
C CYS A 183 10.18 -33.37 21.99
N GLY A 184 10.48 -33.43 23.29
CA GLY A 184 9.53 -33.87 24.33
C GLY A 184 8.85 -35.21 24.00
N GLY A 185 9.53 -36.15 23.33
CA GLY A 185 8.92 -37.43 22.92
C GLY A 185 8.13 -37.43 21.61
N TYR A 186 7.86 -36.27 20.99
CA TYR A 186 6.95 -36.15 19.83
C TYR A 186 7.55 -36.55 18.48
N LYS A 187 8.83 -36.98 18.43
CA LYS A 187 9.58 -37.40 17.23
C LYS A 187 9.87 -36.27 16.21
N ASN A 188 8.88 -35.44 15.93
CA ASN A 188 8.93 -34.37 14.93
C ASN A 188 8.74 -32.99 15.57
N LEU A 189 9.42 -32.01 14.99
CA LEU A 189 9.17 -30.58 15.15
C LEU A 189 8.41 -30.08 13.93
N TYR A 190 7.72 -28.95 14.10
CA TYR A 190 7.06 -28.28 12.99
C TYR A 190 7.75 -26.96 12.72
N LYS A 191 7.99 -26.69 11.44
CA LYS A 191 8.56 -25.45 10.95
C LYS A 191 7.52 -24.71 10.13
N TYR A 192 7.46 -23.41 10.28
CA TYR A 192 6.66 -22.55 9.43
C TYR A 192 7.36 -21.21 9.28
N ARG A 193 6.98 -20.48 8.24
CA ARG A 193 7.46 -19.13 7.96
C ARG A 193 6.38 -18.14 8.31
N ILE A 194 6.81 -17.03 8.88
CA ILE A 194 5.98 -15.85 9.04
C ILE A 194 6.24 -14.99 7.80
N LEU A 195 5.21 -14.76 7.01
CA LEU A 195 5.29 -14.08 5.72
C LEU A 195 4.29 -12.91 5.69
N PRO A 196 4.53 -11.91 4.84
CA PRO A 196 3.58 -10.83 4.64
C PRO A 196 2.30 -11.32 3.96
N VAL A 197 1.17 -10.75 4.38
CA VAL A 197 -0.15 -11.00 3.80
C VAL A 197 -0.15 -10.54 2.32
N PRO A 198 -0.62 -11.37 1.37
CA PRO A 198 -0.61 -11.02 -0.06
C PRO A 198 -1.74 -10.03 -0.39
N PHE A 199 -1.56 -8.77 0.00
CA PHE A 199 -2.51 -7.70 -0.28
C PHE A 199 -2.63 -7.41 -1.79
N LYS A 200 -3.80 -6.89 -2.19
CA LYS A 200 -4.06 -6.43 -3.55
C LYS A 200 -3.19 -5.22 -3.83
N THR A 201 -2.06 -5.50 -4.45
CA THR A 201 -1.23 -4.46 -5.00
C THR A 201 -1.99 -3.72 -6.09
N VAL A 202 -1.84 -2.39 -6.00
CA VAL A 202 -2.06 -1.38 -7.03
C VAL A 202 -3.46 -0.72 -7.01
N VAL A 203 -3.56 0.40 -6.30
CA VAL A 203 -4.36 1.52 -6.80
C VAL A 203 -3.49 2.23 -7.84
N THR A 204 -3.76 2.00 -9.12
CA THR A 204 -3.09 2.73 -10.20
C THR A 204 -3.69 4.11 -10.32
N GLY A 205 -2.88 5.13 -10.12
CA GLY A 205 -3.18 6.48 -10.59
C GLY A 205 -4.09 7.26 -9.66
N ILE A 206 -3.81 7.27 -8.35
CA ILE A 206 -4.42 8.27 -7.47
C ILE A 206 -3.99 9.63 -8.00
N PRO A 207 -4.93 10.45 -8.50
CA PRO A 207 -4.59 11.77 -8.99
C PRO A 207 -4.22 12.67 -7.81
N VAL A 208 -3.23 13.52 -7.99
CA VAL A 208 -2.87 14.56 -7.04
C VAL A 208 -2.89 15.87 -7.80
N LEU A 209 -3.82 16.74 -7.43
CA LEU A 209 -4.00 18.05 -8.04
C LEU A 209 -3.73 19.14 -6.98
N HIS A 210 -2.85 20.07 -7.33
CA HIS A 210 -2.65 21.30 -6.57
C HIS A 210 -3.05 22.49 -7.44
N SER A 211 -4.09 23.21 -7.04
CA SER A 211 -4.52 24.44 -7.70
C SER A 211 -4.03 25.67 -6.93
N SER A 212 -3.64 26.73 -7.63
CA SER A 212 -3.40 28.03 -6.99
C SER A 212 -4.69 28.84 -6.80
N ALA A 213 -5.75 28.50 -7.53
CA ALA A 213 -7.10 28.96 -7.26
C ALA A 213 -7.71 28.11 -6.12
N GLN A 214 -8.12 28.74 -5.01
CA GLN A 214 -8.80 28.06 -3.90
C GLN A 214 -10.23 27.69 -4.28
N THR A 215 -10.40 26.64 -5.08
CA THR A 215 -11.72 26.26 -5.62
C THR A 215 -12.37 25.16 -4.79
N LYS A 216 -13.71 25.16 -4.72
CA LYS A 216 -14.47 24.03 -4.16
C LYS A 216 -14.53 22.82 -5.11
N TYR A 217 -14.07 22.99 -6.35
CA TYR A 217 -14.15 22.01 -7.43
C TYR A 217 -12.90 21.15 -7.56
N GLU A 218 -11.89 21.31 -6.70
CA GLU A 218 -10.62 20.59 -6.82
C GLU A 218 -10.82 19.09 -7.01
N LYS A 219 -11.72 18.44 -6.25
CA LYS A 219 -12.00 17.00 -6.40
C LYS A 219 -12.64 16.62 -7.73
N GLU A 220 -13.52 17.47 -8.25
CA GLU A 220 -14.16 17.26 -9.55
C GLU A 220 -13.15 17.45 -10.67
N ILE A 221 -12.36 18.53 -10.60
CA ILE A 221 -11.27 18.83 -11.54
C ILE A 221 -10.27 17.68 -11.54
N GLU A 222 -9.89 17.17 -10.37
CA GLU A 222 -8.94 16.07 -10.19
C GLU A 222 -9.45 14.79 -10.86
N ARG A 223 -10.72 14.42 -10.65
CA ARG A 223 -11.33 13.24 -11.25
C ARG A 223 -11.41 13.37 -12.77
N ASP A 224 -11.90 14.51 -13.25
CA ASP A 224 -12.14 14.71 -14.66
C ASP A 224 -10.81 14.89 -15.42
N LEU A 225 -9.80 15.56 -14.83
CA LEU A 225 -8.43 15.59 -15.36
C LEU A 225 -7.85 14.20 -15.48
N HIS A 226 -8.01 13.34 -14.46
CA HIS A 226 -7.47 11.99 -14.52
C HIS A 226 -8.10 11.16 -15.65
N GLN A 227 -9.39 11.34 -15.91
CA GLN A 227 -10.11 10.64 -16.98
C GLN A 227 -9.82 11.22 -18.38
N MET A 228 -9.63 12.53 -18.48
CA MET A 228 -9.55 13.26 -19.74
C MET A 228 -8.21 13.99 -19.92
N ILE A 229 -7.12 13.47 -19.33
CA ILE A 229 -5.80 14.14 -19.38
C ILE A 229 -5.28 14.32 -20.81
N GLU A 230 -5.69 13.46 -21.74
CA GLU A 230 -5.35 13.56 -23.17
C GLU A 230 -6.17 14.64 -23.90
N GLU A 231 -7.31 15.03 -23.33
CA GLU A 231 -8.18 16.07 -23.87
C GLU A 231 -7.81 17.47 -23.35
N VAL A 232 -6.97 17.57 -22.32
CA VAL A 232 -6.48 18.84 -21.76
C VAL A 232 -5.01 19.02 -22.11
N GLU A 233 -4.69 20.13 -22.76
CA GLU A 233 -3.29 20.43 -23.08
C GLU A 233 -2.61 21.08 -21.87
N GLY A 234 -1.50 20.48 -21.44
CA GLY A 234 -0.68 20.93 -20.32
C GLY A 234 0.81 20.72 -20.60
N ILE A 235 1.65 21.47 -19.89
CA ILE A 235 3.11 21.41 -20.04
C ILE A 235 3.64 20.28 -19.16
N ARG A 236 4.48 19.42 -19.74
CA ARG A 236 5.03 18.25 -19.04
C ARG A 236 6.43 18.54 -18.53
N PHE A 237 6.68 18.17 -17.27
CA PHE A 237 7.98 18.29 -16.61
C PHE A 237 8.41 16.93 -16.05
N ASN A 238 9.70 16.65 -16.13
CA ASN A 238 10.29 15.43 -15.58
C ASN A 238 10.52 15.52 -14.07
N ASP A 239 10.83 16.71 -13.57
CA ASP A 239 11.09 16.94 -12.16
C ASP A 239 10.67 18.36 -11.72
N PHE A 240 10.58 18.54 -10.41
CA PHE A 240 10.14 19.80 -9.80
C PHE A 240 11.17 20.94 -9.91
N LYS A 241 12.47 20.66 -10.08
CA LYS A 241 13.48 21.72 -10.29
C LYS A 241 13.29 22.33 -11.68
N ASP A 242 13.04 21.48 -12.67
CA ASP A 242 12.69 21.88 -14.02
C ASP A 242 11.38 22.68 -14.04
N LEU A 243 10.36 22.23 -13.30
CA LEU A 243 9.10 22.96 -13.17
C LEU A 243 9.30 24.33 -12.51
N GLU A 244 10.04 24.40 -11.40
CA GLU A 244 10.27 25.66 -10.68
C GLU A 244 11.05 26.68 -11.52
N SER A 245 12.05 26.24 -12.30
CA SER A 245 12.88 27.13 -13.12
C SER A 245 12.20 27.59 -14.42
N LYS A 246 11.29 26.80 -14.99
CA LYS A 246 10.71 27.06 -16.32
C LYS A 246 9.23 27.45 -16.28
N SER A 247 8.54 27.29 -15.17
CA SER A 247 7.09 27.53 -15.05
C SER A 247 6.68 28.97 -15.40
N GLU A 248 7.41 29.97 -14.92
CA GLU A 248 7.14 31.39 -15.24
C GLU A 248 7.25 31.65 -16.76
N ALA A 249 8.32 31.19 -17.40
CA ALA A 249 8.51 31.33 -18.84
C ALA A 249 7.45 30.57 -19.65
N SER A 250 7.03 29.40 -19.16
CA SER A 250 6.09 28.53 -19.87
C SER A 250 4.64 29.02 -19.78
N LEU A 251 4.25 29.60 -18.63
CA LEU A 251 2.93 30.20 -18.41
C LEU A 251 2.84 31.62 -18.99
N GLY A 252 3.95 32.36 -19.02
CA GLY A 252 4.00 33.77 -19.41
C GLY A 252 3.42 34.72 -18.36
N TYR A 253 3.17 34.23 -17.15
CA TYR A 253 2.73 35.01 -16.00
C TYR A 253 3.17 34.31 -14.70
N TRP A 254 3.27 35.10 -13.63
CA TRP A 254 3.68 34.61 -12.33
C TRP A 254 3.00 35.38 -11.22
N ASN A 255 2.56 34.66 -10.18
CA ASN A 255 1.98 35.25 -9.00
C ASN A 255 2.45 34.51 -7.73
N LYS A 256 2.23 35.10 -6.55
CA LYS A 256 2.65 34.51 -5.27
C LYS A 256 1.95 33.19 -4.95
N ASN A 257 0.72 33.00 -5.41
CA ASN A 257 -0.05 31.77 -5.19
C ASN A 257 0.55 30.61 -6.00
N ILE A 258 0.88 30.83 -7.27
CA ILE A 258 1.54 29.84 -8.14
C ILE A 258 2.83 29.33 -7.49
N LYS A 259 3.68 30.24 -6.98
CA LYS A 259 4.91 29.86 -6.28
C LYS A 259 4.64 28.97 -5.05
N LYS A 260 3.62 29.30 -4.26
CA LYS A 260 3.21 28.49 -3.10
C LYS A 260 2.71 27.12 -3.54
N THR A 261 1.86 27.06 -4.57
CA THR A 261 1.33 25.81 -5.13
C THR A 261 2.44 24.90 -5.64
N ILE A 262 3.44 25.45 -6.33
CA ILE A 262 4.64 24.70 -6.77
C ILE A 262 5.42 24.14 -5.58
N SER A 263 5.59 24.93 -4.53
CA SER A 263 6.30 24.51 -3.32
C SER A 263 5.57 23.40 -2.57
N SER A 264 4.24 23.51 -2.43
CA SER A 264 3.38 22.50 -1.80
C SER A 264 3.40 21.21 -2.62
N ALA A 265 3.13 21.29 -3.93
CA ALA A 265 3.15 20.14 -4.82
C ALA A 265 4.52 19.45 -4.84
N GLY A 266 5.62 20.23 -4.80
CA GLY A 266 6.97 19.68 -4.73
C GLY A 266 7.29 19.00 -3.40
N SER A 267 6.66 19.43 -2.31
CA SER A 267 6.80 18.79 -0.99
C SER A 267 6.07 17.45 -0.97
N ASP A 268 4.86 17.39 -1.50
CA ASP A 268 4.07 16.16 -1.59
C ASP A 268 4.68 15.18 -2.59
N PHE A 269 5.16 15.66 -3.74
CA PHE A 269 5.90 14.81 -4.66
C PHE A 269 7.15 14.18 -4.02
N LYS A 270 7.90 14.94 -3.21
CA LYS A 270 9.06 14.42 -2.46
C LYS A 270 8.65 13.44 -1.37
N SER A 271 7.52 13.64 -0.71
CA SER A 271 7.04 12.71 0.31
C SER A 271 6.65 11.38 -0.33
N TYR A 272 5.90 11.41 -1.43
CA TYR A 272 5.53 10.22 -2.20
C TYR A 272 6.73 9.53 -2.87
N SER A 273 7.74 10.29 -3.33
CA SER A 273 8.95 9.69 -3.93
C SER A 273 9.85 8.98 -2.91
N LYS A 274 9.74 9.33 -1.62
CA LYS A 274 10.49 8.69 -0.53
C LYS A 274 9.72 7.54 0.12
N ASP A 275 8.41 7.50 -0.10
CA ASP A 275 7.55 6.44 0.42
C ASP A 275 7.85 5.14 -0.35
N LYS A 276 8.12 4.06 0.40
CA LYS A 276 8.33 2.74 -0.21
C LYS A 276 7.03 2.14 -0.75
N GLU A 277 5.90 2.62 -0.23
CA GLU A 277 4.55 2.20 -0.63
C GLU A 277 3.94 3.10 -1.69
N ALA A 278 4.59 4.19 -2.11
CA ALA A 278 4.09 5.05 -3.18
C ALA A 278 5.15 5.27 -4.26
N GLN A 279 4.72 5.21 -5.51
CA GLN A 279 5.55 5.52 -6.66
C GLN A 279 4.83 6.53 -7.53
N VAL A 280 5.50 7.63 -7.88
CA VAL A 280 4.99 8.56 -8.90
C VAL A 280 4.99 7.85 -10.25
N THR A 281 3.88 7.94 -10.97
CA THR A 281 3.67 7.16 -12.21
C THR A 281 3.60 7.99 -13.48
N THR A 282 3.31 9.27 -13.34
CA THR A 282 3.24 10.20 -14.46
C THR A 282 4.31 11.26 -14.32
N GLN A 283 4.62 11.91 -15.45
CA GLN A 283 5.28 13.21 -15.42
C GLN A 283 4.42 14.23 -14.67
N ILE A 284 5.05 15.32 -14.28
CA ILE A 284 4.37 16.44 -13.62
C ILE A 284 3.77 17.30 -14.73
N TYR A 285 2.46 17.54 -14.65
CA TYR A 285 1.75 18.41 -15.57
C TYR A 285 1.53 19.77 -14.93
N LEU A 286 1.79 20.82 -15.68
CA LEU A 286 1.45 22.20 -15.35
C LEU A 286 0.37 22.68 -16.32
N PHE A 287 -0.77 23.05 -15.78
CA PHE A 287 -1.90 23.56 -16.54
C PHE A 287 -2.10 25.05 -16.24
N PRO A 288 -2.22 25.90 -17.27
CA PRO A 288 -2.67 27.26 -17.06
C PRO A 288 -4.13 27.25 -16.60
N MET A 289 -4.44 28.09 -15.63
CA MET A 289 -5.78 28.24 -15.06
C MET A 289 -6.21 29.70 -15.12
N ILE A 290 -7.47 29.96 -15.43
CA ILE A 290 -8.07 31.30 -15.37
C ILE A 290 -9.29 31.23 -14.46
N GLN A 291 -9.34 32.12 -13.48
CA GLN A 291 -10.51 32.35 -12.63
C GLN A 291 -11.15 33.67 -13.05
N MET A 292 -12.42 33.63 -13.44
CA MET A 292 -13.21 34.78 -13.85
C MET A 292 -14.27 35.06 -12.80
N PHE A 293 -14.24 36.26 -12.22
CA PHE A 293 -15.25 36.74 -11.29
C PHE A 293 -16.34 37.45 -12.07
N CYS A 294 -17.55 36.90 -12.01
CA CYS A 294 -18.67 37.37 -12.80
C CYS A 294 -19.79 37.89 -11.89
N GLU A 295 -20.48 38.93 -12.35
CA GLU A 295 -21.63 39.50 -11.64
C GLU A 295 -22.76 39.80 -12.62
N THR A 296 -23.92 39.22 -12.34
CA THR A 296 -25.15 39.42 -13.12
C THR A 296 -25.70 40.82 -12.92
N LYS A 297 -26.55 41.31 -13.83
CA LYS A 297 -27.27 42.60 -13.68
C LYS A 297 -28.16 42.65 -12.42
N LYS A 298 -28.49 41.48 -11.87
CA LYS A 298 -29.27 41.31 -10.64
C LYS A 298 -28.42 41.18 -9.37
N GLY A 299 -27.09 41.40 -9.46
CA GLY A 299 -26.16 41.36 -8.33
C GLY A 299 -25.76 39.96 -7.85
N THR A 300 -26.21 38.90 -8.53
CA THR A 300 -25.73 37.54 -8.25
C THR A 300 -24.29 37.41 -8.74
N LYS A 301 -23.38 37.06 -7.84
CA LYS A 301 -21.96 36.82 -8.11
C LYS A 301 -21.69 35.35 -8.30
N PHE A 302 -20.84 35.03 -9.26
CA PHE A 302 -20.41 33.66 -9.56
C PHE A 302 -19.00 33.68 -10.15
N GLU A 303 -18.38 32.52 -10.19
CA GLU A 303 -17.01 32.31 -10.65
C GLU A 303 -16.99 31.23 -11.72
N ILE A 304 -16.21 31.48 -12.76
CA ILE A 304 -15.91 30.51 -13.82
C ILE A 304 -14.43 30.19 -13.73
N TYR A 305 -14.09 28.90 -13.71
CA TYR A 305 -12.72 28.42 -13.75
C TYR A 305 -12.48 27.73 -15.09
N SER A 306 -11.39 28.09 -15.74
CA SER A 306 -10.90 27.44 -16.95
C SER A 306 -9.56 26.80 -16.68
N LEU A 307 -9.35 25.58 -17.20
CA LEU A 307 -8.10 24.84 -17.05
C LEU A 307 -7.65 24.25 -18.39
N GLY A 308 -6.45 24.60 -18.86
CA GLY A 308 -5.87 24.08 -20.12
C GLY A 308 -5.53 25.19 -21.13
N SER A 309 -5.09 24.80 -22.32
CA SER A 309 -4.64 25.75 -23.36
C SER A 309 -5.78 26.44 -24.10
N ALA A 310 -5.43 27.42 -24.94
CA ALA A 310 -6.35 28.06 -25.86
C ALA A 310 -7.07 27.09 -26.82
N ASN A 311 -6.42 25.97 -27.16
CA ASN A 311 -7.00 24.97 -28.06
C ASN A 311 -7.88 23.97 -27.30
N LYS A 312 -7.46 23.59 -26.10
CA LYS A 312 -8.05 22.49 -25.33
C LYS A 312 -8.07 22.81 -23.84
N PHE A 313 -9.25 23.19 -23.35
CA PHE A 313 -9.47 23.54 -21.95
C PHE A 313 -10.83 23.07 -21.42
N MET A 314 -10.89 22.88 -20.12
CA MET A 314 -12.08 22.53 -19.35
C MET A 314 -12.67 23.75 -18.64
N ILE A 315 -13.96 23.70 -18.31
CA ILE A 315 -14.66 24.78 -17.61
C ILE A 315 -15.43 24.25 -16.42
N TYR A 316 -15.35 24.95 -15.30
CA TYR A 316 -16.13 24.71 -14.09
C TYR A 316 -16.76 26.03 -13.62
N SER A 317 -17.91 25.99 -12.95
CA SER A 317 -18.51 27.21 -12.39
C SER A 317 -19.40 26.92 -11.19
N ASN A 318 -19.52 27.90 -10.30
CA ASN A 318 -20.47 27.88 -9.19
C ASN A 318 -21.80 28.59 -9.48
N PHE A 319 -22.09 28.83 -10.77
CA PHE A 319 -23.23 29.62 -11.19
C PHE A 319 -24.56 29.10 -10.66
#